data_AF-A0A932QAE6-F1
#
_entry.id   AF-A0A932QAE6-F1
#
_cell.length_a   1.000
_cell.length_b   1.000
_cell.length_c   1.000
_cell.angle_alpha   90.00
_cell.angle_beta   90.00
_cell.angle_gamma   90.00
#
_symmetry.space_group_name_H-M   'P 1'
#
loop_
_entity.id
_entity.type
_entity.pdbx_description
1 polymer ?
#
loop_
_entity_poly.entity_id
_entity_poly.type
_entity_poly.pdbx_seq_one_letter_code
_entity_poly.pdbx_strand_id
1 'polypeptide(L)'
;MFGDIDKLKEMREKLNSVSPSFCLAKWMHVSIHLLSGHTHSCYLPNTHKIPLDEIKRNPSALHNTRYKKEQRKKMLEGERPEECGICWSIEDLPGGQTSDRHYRGVDSWTMPFFDKVKNLPWDADINPTYVEVSFSNLCNFKCSYCSPHVSSTWMAEIEKHGPYKLASGQFQNTDWLVRQGRLPIPEDQPNPYVDAFWKWWPELAKTLMFFRITGGEPLLSRHTFRVLDWLDQNPQPSLELSLNSNLGIPDNYFERFLAAVKSLLAGGKIKGFMLHTSIDAYGAQAEYIRHGLVFTQFERNLDRYLTELPSAQVAFMCTFNNLSVGGFRPFLEWVLEVRRKYNSNQRSVLLDIPHLQGPAHQSAKILTPRYSKMMEEHIIFMKDHGFSQAEIDKMGRILEWMRSPSDQKWMELSRSDFYLYFKEHDRRRGTDFLSTFPEMKDFWNECKALINA
;
A
#
# COMPACT_ATOMS: atom_id res chain seq x y z
N MET A 1 7.01 -6.16 -9.36
CA MET A 1 7.94 -7.18 -9.85
C MET A 1 9.21 -6.44 -10.20
N PHE A 2 10.35 -6.80 -9.58
CA PHE A 2 11.62 -6.12 -9.84
C PHE A 2 12.02 -6.32 -11.31
N GLY A 3 12.77 -5.38 -11.87
CA GLY A 3 13.26 -5.43 -13.24
C GLY A 3 14.24 -6.59 -13.50
N ASP A 4 15.10 -6.43 -14.49
CA ASP A 4 16.00 -7.49 -14.97
C ASP A 4 17.05 -7.87 -13.89
N ILE A 5 16.73 -8.89 -13.06
CA ILE A 5 17.53 -9.29 -11.89
C ILE A 5 18.92 -9.78 -12.32
N ASP A 6 19.06 -10.30 -13.54
CA ASP A 6 20.35 -10.76 -14.08
C ASP A 6 21.35 -9.59 -14.21
N LYS A 7 20.84 -8.36 -14.35
CA LYS A 7 21.65 -7.13 -14.41
C LYS A 7 21.91 -6.48 -13.06
N LEU A 8 21.42 -7.05 -11.97
CA LEU A 8 21.47 -6.42 -10.65
C LEU A 8 22.90 -6.15 -10.17
N LYS A 9 23.82 -7.10 -10.41
CA LYS A 9 25.23 -6.96 -10.04
C LYS A 9 25.90 -5.82 -10.81
N GLU A 10 25.77 -5.84 -12.14
CA GLU A 10 26.32 -4.79 -13.02
C GLU A 10 25.73 -3.42 -12.67
N MET A 11 24.41 -3.34 -12.48
CA MET A 11 23.73 -2.10 -12.11
C MET A 11 24.20 -1.57 -10.77
N ARG A 12 24.43 -2.44 -9.79
CA ARG A 12 24.98 -2.04 -8.49
C ARG A 12 26.37 -1.40 -8.62
N GLU A 13 27.27 -2.03 -9.39
CA GLU A 13 28.60 -1.47 -9.68
C GLU A 13 28.48 -0.13 -10.41
N LYS A 14 27.58 -0.06 -11.40
CA LYS A 14 27.30 1.16 -12.18
C LYS A 14 26.76 2.31 -11.32
N LEU A 15 25.81 2.06 -10.44
CA LEU A 15 25.32 3.06 -9.48
C LEU A 15 26.46 3.55 -8.58
N ASN A 16 27.22 2.61 -7.99
CA ASN A 16 28.30 2.93 -7.06
C ASN A 16 29.49 3.66 -7.72
N SER A 17 29.65 3.53 -9.05
CA SER A 17 30.64 4.31 -9.82
C SER A 17 30.31 5.80 -9.93
N VAL A 18 29.05 6.20 -9.73
CA VAL A 18 28.66 7.61 -9.61
C VAL A 18 28.99 8.09 -8.21
N SER A 19 28.48 7.38 -7.21
CA SER A 19 28.82 7.54 -5.80
C SER A 19 28.33 6.31 -5.00
N PRO A 20 28.88 6.02 -3.81
CA PRO A 20 28.43 4.90 -3.00
C PRO A 20 26.97 5.00 -2.51
N SER A 21 26.33 6.17 -2.61
CA SER A 21 24.95 6.42 -2.16
C SER A 21 23.97 6.73 -3.30
N PHE A 22 24.43 6.73 -4.56
CA PHE A 22 23.59 7.07 -5.72
C PHE A 22 22.42 6.08 -5.92
N CYS A 23 21.26 6.61 -6.29
CA CYS A 23 20.01 5.86 -6.41
C CYS A 23 19.08 6.46 -7.46
N LEU A 24 18.77 5.75 -8.56
CA LEU A 24 17.90 6.28 -9.61
C LEU A 24 16.46 6.56 -9.13
N ALA A 25 15.93 5.72 -8.23
CA ALA A 25 14.57 5.88 -7.71
C ALA A 25 14.37 7.22 -6.98
N LYS A 26 15.44 7.83 -6.47
CA LYS A 26 15.39 9.15 -5.82
C LYS A 26 14.89 10.25 -6.75
N TRP A 27 15.21 10.14 -8.04
CA TRP A 27 14.78 11.06 -9.10
C TRP A 27 13.55 10.55 -9.85
N MET A 28 13.44 9.25 -10.09
CA MET A 28 12.47 8.70 -11.04
C MET A 28 11.16 8.20 -10.42
N HIS A 29 11.09 8.08 -9.09
CA HIS A 29 9.88 7.62 -8.38
C HIS A 29 9.48 8.59 -7.27
N VAL A 30 8.20 8.93 -7.21
CA VAL A 30 7.61 9.72 -6.14
C VAL A 30 6.31 9.13 -5.64
N SER A 31 6.12 9.21 -4.32
CA SER A 31 4.83 9.04 -3.67
C SER A 31 4.34 10.40 -3.15
N ILE A 32 3.10 10.76 -3.46
CA ILE A 32 2.51 12.06 -3.14
C ILE A 32 1.21 11.88 -2.35
N HIS A 33 1.15 12.49 -1.17
CA HIS A 33 0.00 12.45 -0.27
C HIS A 33 -0.70 13.81 -0.28
N LEU A 34 -1.54 14.05 -1.28
CA LEU A 34 -2.17 15.37 -1.50
C LEU A 34 -3.15 15.74 -0.39
N LEU A 35 -3.78 14.75 0.24
CA LEU A 35 -4.65 14.95 1.39
C LEU A 35 -3.93 15.59 2.57
N SER A 36 -2.64 15.34 2.77
CA SER A 36 -1.87 15.88 3.90
C SER A 36 -0.71 16.76 3.46
N GLY A 37 -0.54 17.03 2.17
CA GLY A 37 0.56 17.84 1.64
C GLY A 37 1.95 17.26 1.88
N HIS A 38 2.07 15.94 1.93
CA HIS A 38 3.35 15.25 2.15
C HIS A 38 3.84 14.54 0.90
N THR A 39 5.15 14.31 0.81
CA THR A 39 5.75 13.53 -0.27
C THR A 39 7.04 12.85 0.19
N HIS A 40 7.48 11.87 -0.59
CA HIS A 40 8.80 11.25 -0.48
C HIS A 40 9.20 10.72 -1.87
N SER A 41 10.50 10.60 -2.11
CA SER A 41 10.98 9.88 -3.29
C SER A 41 10.98 8.38 -2.98
N CYS A 42 10.62 7.53 -3.94
CA CYS A 42 10.36 6.11 -3.72
C CYS A 42 9.17 5.88 -2.75
N TYR A 43 9.10 4.72 -2.11
CA TYR A 43 8.05 4.34 -1.15
C TYR A 43 8.58 4.07 0.28
N LEU A 44 9.90 3.94 0.44
CA LEU A 44 10.55 3.58 1.71
C LEU A 44 10.87 4.77 2.65
N PRO A 45 11.31 5.94 2.15
CA PRO A 45 11.67 7.04 3.03
C PRO A 45 10.48 7.58 3.82
N ASN A 46 10.78 8.17 4.99
CA ASN A 46 9.81 8.98 5.71
C ASN A 46 9.33 10.14 4.82
N THR A 47 8.08 10.53 5.01
CA THR A 47 7.49 11.64 4.26
C THR A 47 7.88 12.98 4.87
N HIS A 48 8.05 14.01 4.05
CA HIS A 48 8.20 15.40 4.49
C HIS A 48 7.07 16.28 3.95
N LYS A 49 6.78 17.37 4.64
CA LYS A 49 5.77 18.35 4.25
C LYS A 49 6.26 19.16 3.05
N ILE A 50 5.41 19.33 2.05
CA ILE A 50 5.67 20.18 0.88
C ILE A 50 5.38 21.65 1.27
N PRO A 51 6.35 22.56 1.16
CA PRO A 51 6.13 23.98 1.45
C PRO A 51 5.16 24.61 0.45
N LEU A 52 4.19 25.37 0.95
CA LEU A 52 3.13 25.99 0.13
C LEU A 52 3.69 27.06 -0.82
N ASP A 53 4.71 27.79 -0.40
CA ASP A 53 5.39 28.81 -1.19
C ASP A 53 6.19 28.21 -2.36
N GLU A 54 6.68 26.98 -2.22
CA GLU A 54 7.35 26.25 -3.30
C GLU A 54 6.34 25.83 -4.39
N ILE A 55 5.23 25.19 -4.03
CA ILE A 55 4.20 24.79 -5.02
C ILE A 55 3.45 25.97 -5.64
N LYS A 56 3.39 27.11 -4.95
CA LYS A 56 2.84 28.36 -5.51
C LYS A 56 3.72 28.89 -6.64
N ARG A 57 5.04 28.74 -6.53
CA ARG A 57 6.02 29.18 -7.53
C ARG A 57 6.23 28.15 -8.65
N ASN A 58 6.26 26.87 -8.29
CA ASN A 58 6.50 25.77 -9.20
C ASN A 58 5.60 24.57 -8.81
N PRO A 59 4.55 24.24 -9.58
CA PRO A 59 3.65 23.14 -9.22
C PRO A 59 4.36 21.79 -9.19
N SER A 60 5.49 21.61 -9.89
CA SER A 60 6.28 20.38 -9.83
C SER A 60 7.06 20.20 -8.52
N ALA A 61 7.05 21.19 -7.62
CA ALA A 61 7.64 21.07 -6.29
C ALA A 61 7.01 19.91 -5.48
N LEU A 62 5.86 19.37 -5.90
CA LEU A 62 5.35 18.08 -5.42
C LEU A 62 6.40 16.94 -5.50
N HIS A 63 7.29 16.96 -6.49
CA HIS A 63 8.47 16.09 -6.55
C HIS A 63 9.81 16.83 -6.49
N ASN A 64 9.82 18.13 -6.75
CA ASN A 64 11.03 18.93 -6.86
C ASN A 64 11.21 19.94 -5.71
N THR A 65 10.70 19.61 -4.51
CA THR A 65 10.96 20.44 -3.32
C THR A 65 12.47 20.68 -3.14
N ARG A 66 12.85 21.83 -2.61
CA ARG A 66 14.24 22.12 -2.22
C ARG A 66 14.84 21.01 -1.33
N TYR A 67 14.06 20.53 -0.36
CA TYR A 67 14.48 19.41 0.50
C TYR A 67 14.93 18.17 -0.30
N LYS A 68 14.10 17.71 -1.26
CA LYS A 68 14.46 16.58 -2.13
C LYS A 68 15.70 16.85 -2.98
N LYS A 69 15.83 18.07 -3.52
CA LYS A 69 17.03 18.49 -4.28
C LYS A 69 18.29 18.43 -3.43
N GLU A 70 18.22 18.86 -2.17
CA GLU A 70 19.34 18.74 -1.23
C GLU A 70 19.68 17.26 -0.94
N GLN A 71 18.69 16.36 -0.85
CA GLN A 71 18.98 14.93 -0.69
C GLN A 71 19.57 14.30 -1.97
N ARG A 72 19.18 14.79 -3.15
CA ARG A 72 19.80 14.41 -4.44
C ARG A 72 21.27 14.83 -4.49
N LYS A 73 21.57 16.04 -4.02
CA LYS A 73 22.95 16.55 -3.89
C LYS A 73 23.80 15.66 -3.00
N LYS A 74 23.35 15.37 -1.78
CA LYS A 74 24.03 14.43 -0.86
C LYS A 74 24.35 13.10 -1.54
N MET A 75 23.37 12.52 -2.24
CA MET A 75 23.59 11.26 -2.97
C MET A 75 24.63 11.39 -4.08
N LEU A 76 24.68 12.50 -4.82
CA LEU A 76 25.71 12.71 -5.84
C LEU A 76 27.11 12.90 -5.22
N GLU A 77 27.19 13.50 -4.03
CA GLU A 77 28.44 13.73 -3.28
C GLU A 77 28.91 12.51 -2.48
N GLY A 78 28.18 11.38 -2.53
CA GLY A 78 28.52 10.15 -1.83
C GLY A 78 28.06 10.09 -0.37
N GLU A 79 27.32 11.10 0.09
CA GLU A 79 26.68 11.11 1.41
C GLU A 79 25.38 10.29 1.38
N ARG A 80 25.06 9.63 2.49
CA ARG A 80 23.83 8.83 2.67
C ARG A 80 22.74 9.69 3.32
N PRO A 81 21.65 10.08 2.63
CA PRO A 81 20.53 10.77 3.26
C PRO A 81 19.89 9.90 4.34
N GLU A 82 19.66 10.48 5.52
CA GLU A 82 19.06 9.81 6.68
C GLU A 82 17.70 9.17 6.34
N GLU A 83 16.88 9.87 5.54
CA GLU A 83 15.55 9.37 5.14
C GLU A 83 15.60 8.06 4.32
N CYS A 84 16.75 7.70 3.75
CA CYS A 84 16.95 6.43 3.03
C CYS A 84 17.47 5.30 3.93
N GLY A 85 17.38 5.46 5.25
CA GLY A 85 17.90 4.55 6.29
C GLY A 85 17.56 3.08 6.10
N ILE A 86 16.40 2.73 5.58
CA ILE A 86 16.01 1.32 5.32
C ILE A 86 16.97 0.65 4.33
N CYS A 87 17.38 1.35 3.27
CA CYS A 87 18.36 0.80 2.32
C CYS A 87 19.73 0.67 2.97
N TRP A 88 20.14 1.67 3.77
CA TRP A 88 21.42 1.67 4.47
C TRP A 88 21.50 0.54 5.49
N SER A 89 20.43 0.30 6.25
CA SER A 89 20.38 -0.80 7.22
C SER A 89 20.52 -2.18 6.58
N ILE A 90 20.11 -2.33 5.32
CA ILE A 90 20.35 -3.57 4.57
C ILE A 90 21.80 -3.61 4.08
N GLU A 91 22.31 -2.54 3.48
CA GLU A 91 23.67 -2.49 2.92
C GLU A 91 24.78 -2.62 3.97
N ASP A 92 24.52 -2.18 5.20
CA ASP A 92 25.46 -2.25 6.32
C ASP A 92 25.49 -3.63 6.99
N LEU A 93 24.64 -4.57 6.57
CA LEU A 93 24.74 -5.96 6.99
C LEU A 93 26.00 -6.62 6.36
N PRO A 94 26.61 -7.61 7.04
CA PRO A 94 27.75 -8.36 6.51
C PRO A 94 27.45 -9.01 5.14
N GLY A 95 28.49 -9.17 4.32
CA GLY A 95 28.39 -9.84 3.02
C GLY A 95 27.98 -8.93 1.87
N GLY A 96 27.91 -7.61 2.09
CA GLY A 96 27.64 -6.63 1.04
C GLY A 96 26.27 -6.83 0.41
N GLN A 97 25.22 -6.80 1.23
CA GLN A 97 23.85 -7.08 0.81
C GLN A 97 23.34 -6.09 -0.24
N THR A 98 22.34 -6.53 -1.01
CA THR A 98 21.66 -5.72 -2.01
C THR A 98 20.37 -5.16 -1.44
N SER A 99 20.29 -3.84 -1.28
CA SER A 99 19.10 -3.11 -0.84
C SER A 99 18.13 -2.76 -1.97
N ASP A 100 16.95 -2.27 -1.60
CA ASP A 100 15.91 -1.80 -2.53
C ASP A 100 16.44 -0.81 -3.57
N ARG A 101 17.34 0.13 -3.22
CA ARG A 101 17.85 1.09 -4.21
C ARG A 101 18.55 0.43 -5.40
N HIS A 102 19.17 -0.73 -5.20
CA HIS A 102 19.83 -1.49 -6.25
C HIS A 102 18.81 -2.23 -7.10
N TYR A 103 17.82 -2.87 -6.49
CA TYR A 103 16.71 -3.51 -7.21
C TYR A 103 15.92 -2.48 -8.03
N ARG A 104 15.69 -1.30 -7.48
CA ARG A 104 15.08 -0.17 -8.23
C ARG A 104 16.01 0.40 -9.29
N GLY A 105 17.28 0.02 -9.35
CA GLY A 105 18.19 0.41 -10.41
C GLY A 105 17.97 -0.35 -11.71
N VAL A 106 17.47 -1.60 -11.63
CA VAL A 106 17.21 -2.46 -12.79
C VAL A 106 15.75 -2.41 -13.26
N ASP A 107 14.88 -1.69 -12.55
CA ASP A 107 13.50 -1.48 -12.95
C ASP A 107 13.42 -0.77 -14.31
N SER A 108 12.43 -1.14 -15.13
CA SER A 108 12.26 -0.62 -16.49
C SER A 108 12.01 0.89 -16.53
N TRP A 109 11.51 1.47 -15.44
CA TRP A 109 11.23 2.90 -15.30
C TRP A 109 12.41 3.72 -14.76
N THR A 110 13.52 3.10 -14.37
CA THR A 110 14.74 3.79 -13.90
C THR A 110 15.93 3.51 -14.79
N MET A 111 16.18 2.24 -15.12
CA MET A 111 17.38 1.77 -15.81
C MET A 111 17.68 2.57 -17.09
N PRO A 112 16.71 2.85 -17.99
CA PRO A 112 16.97 3.61 -19.21
C PRO A 112 17.37 5.07 -18.99
N PHE A 113 17.15 5.60 -17.77
CA PHE A 113 17.35 7.01 -17.44
C PHE A 113 18.66 7.27 -16.68
N PHE A 114 19.53 6.27 -16.55
CA PHE A 114 20.77 6.39 -15.79
C PHE A 114 21.61 7.61 -16.21
N ASP A 115 21.94 7.73 -17.50
CA ASP A 115 22.80 8.81 -17.98
C ASP A 115 22.13 10.18 -17.86
N LYS A 116 20.80 10.24 -18.06
CA LYS A 116 20.03 11.46 -17.83
C LYS A 116 20.13 11.92 -16.38
N VAL A 117 19.92 11.01 -15.42
CA VAL A 117 19.94 11.35 -13.98
C VAL A 117 21.34 11.69 -13.50
N LYS A 118 22.35 10.92 -13.91
CA LYS A 118 23.76 11.15 -13.55
C LYS A 118 24.24 12.53 -13.98
N ASN A 119 23.87 12.97 -15.17
CA ASN A 119 24.35 14.23 -15.75
C ASN A 119 23.45 15.43 -15.42
N LEU A 120 22.33 15.21 -14.71
CA LEU A 120 21.42 16.29 -14.33
C LEU A 120 22.00 17.09 -13.16
N PRO A 121 21.99 18.44 -13.20
CA PRO A 121 22.32 19.25 -12.03
C PRO A 121 21.45 18.85 -10.82
N TRP A 122 22.06 18.81 -9.63
CA TRP A 122 21.40 18.32 -8.41
C TRP A 122 20.14 19.12 -8.05
N ASP A 123 20.10 20.40 -8.44
CA ASP A 123 19.03 21.36 -8.18
C ASP A 123 18.03 21.51 -9.35
N ALA A 124 18.22 20.78 -10.44
CA ALA A 124 17.29 20.80 -11.56
C ALA A 124 15.96 20.13 -11.21
N ASP A 125 14.90 20.62 -11.82
CA ASP A 125 13.61 19.94 -11.80
C ASP A 125 13.64 18.70 -12.69
N ILE A 126 12.93 17.66 -12.27
CA ILE A 126 12.74 16.46 -13.08
C ILE A 126 11.29 15.98 -12.96
N ASN A 127 10.72 15.55 -14.09
CA ASN A 127 9.49 14.77 -14.06
C ASN A 127 9.86 13.28 -13.87
N PRO A 128 9.28 12.61 -12.86
CA PRO A 128 9.51 11.19 -12.63
C PRO A 128 8.80 10.34 -13.70
N THR A 129 9.19 9.08 -13.80
CA THR A 129 8.56 8.07 -14.66
C THR A 129 7.58 7.19 -13.89
N TYR A 130 7.70 7.15 -12.56
CA TYR A 130 6.78 6.47 -11.66
C TYR A 130 6.19 7.48 -10.65
N VAL A 131 4.87 7.61 -10.64
CA VAL A 131 4.17 8.37 -9.59
C VAL A 131 3.11 7.49 -8.92
N GLU A 132 3.15 7.43 -7.59
CA GLU A 132 2.02 7.02 -6.76
C GLU A 132 1.40 8.26 -6.12
N VAL A 133 0.08 8.42 -6.23
CA VAL A 133 -0.64 9.58 -5.69
C VAL A 133 -1.85 9.17 -4.88
N SER A 134 -1.95 9.76 -3.68
CA SER A 134 -3.12 9.72 -2.81
C SER A 134 -3.83 11.05 -2.88
N PHE A 135 -4.95 11.10 -3.61
CA PHE A 135 -5.73 12.33 -3.80
C PHE A 135 -6.53 12.73 -2.57
N SER A 136 -7.10 11.75 -1.87
CA SER A 136 -8.10 11.95 -0.84
C SER A 136 -8.05 10.84 0.21
N ASN A 137 -8.47 11.16 1.44
CA ASN A 137 -8.75 10.17 2.47
C ASN A 137 -10.21 9.69 2.44
N LEU A 138 -11.04 10.15 1.50
CA LEU A 138 -12.43 9.71 1.36
C LEU A 138 -12.49 8.19 1.21
N CYS A 139 -13.08 7.51 2.18
CA CYS A 139 -13.20 6.06 2.21
C CYS A 139 -14.51 5.66 2.86
N ASN A 140 -15.20 4.68 2.28
CA ASN A 140 -16.43 4.10 2.82
C ASN A 140 -16.18 3.00 3.86
N PHE A 141 -14.94 2.57 4.05
CA PHE A 141 -14.57 1.50 4.98
C PHE A 141 -13.80 2.04 6.20
N LYS A 142 -13.85 1.24 7.27
CA LYS A 142 -13.03 1.43 8.48
C LYS A 142 -12.29 0.14 8.86
N CYS A 143 -11.45 -0.38 7.96
CA CYS A 143 -10.67 -1.60 8.19
C CYS A 143 -9.93 -1.56 9.54
N SER A 144 -9.88 -2.68 10.27
CA SER A 144 -9.45 -2.77 11.67
C SER A 144 -8.03 -2.25 11.90
N TYR A 145 -7.14 -2.32 10.91
CA TYR A 145 -5.75 -1.86 10.98
C TYR A 145 -5.52 -0.48 10.34
N CYS A 146 -6.56 0.14 9.77
CA CYS A 146 -6.47 1.44 9.09
C CYS A 146 -6.50 2.61 10.11
N SER A 147 -6.47 3.86 9.66
CA SER A 147 -6.32 5.03 10.53
C SER A 147 -7.03 6.28 9.99
N PRO A 148 -7.42 7.25 10.86
CA PRO A 148 -8.11 8.49 10.45
C PRO A 148 -7.42 9.31 9.36
N HIS A 149 -6.09 9.26 9.28
CA HIS A 149 -5.34 10.03 8.29
C HIS A 149 -5.47 9.53 6.85
N VAL A 150 -6.04 8.33 6.65
CA VAL A 150 -6.24 7.74 5.31
C VAL A 150 -7.67 7.23 5.08
N SER A 151 -8.55 7.29 6.09
CA SER A 151 -9.98 6.98 5.94
C SER A 151 -10.85 8.01 6.65
N SER A 152 -11.72 8.68 5.88
CA SER A 152 -12.72 9.62 6.39
C SER A 152 -13.74 8.96 7.32
N THR A 153 -14.10 7.70 7.07
CA THR A 153 -15.01 6.95 7.96
C THR A 153 -14.33 6.61 9.29
N TRP A 154 -13.02 6.35 9.28
CA TRP A 154 -12.24 6.25 10.52
C TRP A 154 -12.17 7.58 11.27
N MET A 155 -11.94 8.69 10.57
CA MET A 155 -11.96 10.03 11.18
C MET A 155 -13.28 10.30 11.90
N ALA A 156 -14.40 10.07 11.22
CA ALA A 156 -15.74 10.24 11.80
C ALA A 156 -15.99 9.34 13.02
N GLU A 157 -15.48 8.10 13.03
CA GLU A 157 -15.58 7.22 14.20
C GLU A 157 -14.82 7.78 15.41
N ILE A 158 -13.62 8.32 15.20
CA ILE A 158 -12.81 8.92 16.28
C ILE A 158 -13.40 10.23 16.77
N GLU A 159 -13.93 11.09 15.89
CA GLU A 159 -14.63 12.31 16.29
C GLU A 159 -15.87 12.00 17.13
N LYS A 160 -16.63 10.95 16.78
CA LYS A 160 -17.86 10.57 17.49
C LYS A 160 -17.59 9.90 18.83
N HIS A 161 -16.61 9.01 18.91
CA HIS A 161 -16.41 8.12 20.06
C HIS A 161 -15.13 8.40 20.86
N GLY A 162 -14.27 9.27 20.37
CA GLY A 162 -12.92 9.47 20.88
C GLY A 162 -11.97 8.32 20.54
N PRO A 163 -10.69 8.44 20.95
CA PRO A 163 -9.69 7.40 20.75
C PRO A 163 -10.06 6.10 21.47
N TYR A 164 -9.53 4.98 20.98
CA TYR A 164 -9.63 3.70 21.66
C TYR A 164 -8.77 3.75 22.93
N LYS A 165 -9.32 3.28 24.05
CA LYS A 165 -8.61 3.21 25.33
C LYS A 165 -8.02 1.81 25.48
N LEU A 166 -6.72 1.69 25.24
CA LEU A 166 -5.97 0.45 25.32
C LEU A 166 -5.09 0.46 26.58
N ALA A 167 -4.50 -0.69 26.94
CA ALA A 167 -3.57 -0.78 28.07
C ALA A 167 -2.27 -0.02 27.75
N SER A 168 -1.86 0.03 26.48
CA SER A 168 -0.73 0.85 26.02
C SER A 168 -1.01 2.36 25.94
N GLY A 169 -2.26 2.78 26.17
CA GLY A 169 -2.69 4.18 26.09
C GLY A 169 -3.77 4.42 25.05
N GLN A 170 -3.76 5.60 24.44
CA GLN A 170 -4.77 5.99 23.45
C GLN A 170 -4.36 5.58 22.04
N PHE A 171 -5.21 4.80 21.38
CA PHE A 171 -5.04 4.40 19.98
C PHE A 171 -5.96 5.20 19.05
N GLN A 172 -5.43 5.56 17.88
CA GLN A 172 -6.07 6.43 16.88
C GLN A 172 -6.45 7.83 17.38
N ASN A 173 -5.80 8.34 18.42
CA ASN A 173 -5.93 9.75 18.79
C ASN A 173 -5.41 10.61 17.61
N THR A 174 -6.14 11.65 17.21
CA THR A 174 -5.79 12.55 16.12
C THR A 174 -4.78 13.64 16.50
N ASP A 175 -4.47 13.86 17.78
CA ASP A 175 -3.54 14.90 18.26
C ASP A 175 -2.13 14.76 17.67
N TRP A 176 -1.67 13.53 17.43
CA TRP A 176 -0.37 13.32 16.78
C TRP A 176 -0.40 13.74 15.31
N LEU A 177 -1.54 13.60 14.62
CA LEU A 177 -1.70 14.04 13.24
C LEU A 177 -1.58 15.56 13.12
N VAL A 178 -2.18 16.28 14.06
CA VAL A 178 -2.07 17.75 14.12
C VAL A 178 -0.62 18.16 14.36
N ARG A 179 0.04 17.59 15.37
CA ARG A 179 1.43 17.91 15.73
C ARG A 179 2.42 17.61 14.61
N GLN A 180 2.16 16.58 13.81
CA GLN A 180 3.00 16.18 12.67
C GLN A 180 2.56 16.82 11.35
N GLY A 181 1.54 17.69 11.33
CA GLY A 181 1.01 18.32 10.13
C GLY A 181 0.39 17.34 9.12
N ARG A 182 0.00 16.14 9.58
CA ARG A 182 -0.52 15.00 8.82
C ARG A 182 -2.04 14.87 8.83
N LEU A 183 -2.75 15.79 9.51
CA LEU A 183 -4.20 15.82 9.45
C LEU A 183 -4.64 16.02 7.99
N PRO A 184 -5.56 15.19 7.46
CA PRO A 184 -6.08 15.36 6.11
C PRO A 184 -6.81 16.69 5.95
N ILE A 185 -6.58 17.36 4.84
CA ILE A 185 -7.39 18.47 4.35
C ILE A 185 -8.73 17.87 3.91
N PRO A 186 -9.87 18.30 4.50
CA PRO A 186 -11.18 17.83 4.09
C PRO A 186 -11.47 18.08 2.60
N GLU A 187 -12.24 17.19 1.97
CA GLU A 187 -12.54 17.23 0.52
C GLU A 187 -13.35 18.48 0.10
N ASP A 188 -14.09 19.07 1.03
CA ASP A 188 -14.88 20.30 0.85
C ASP A 188 -14.07 21.60 1.04
N GLN A 189 -12.80 21.49 1.45
CA GLN A 189 -11.90 22.63 1.62
C GLN A 189 -10.97 22.82 0.42
N PRO A 190 -10.54 24.06 0.12
CA PRO A 190 -9.51 24.31 -0.89
C PRO A 190 -8.21 23.55 -0.57
N ASN A 191 -7.75 22.74 -1.52
CA ASN A 191 -6.51 21.97 -1.37
C ASN A 191 -5.44 22.47 -2.36
N PRO A 192 -4.46 23.27 -1.91
CA PRO A 192 -3.43 23.84 -2.78
C PRO A 192 -2.52 22.77 -3.40
N TYR A 193 -2.38 21.60 -2.77
CA TYR A 193 -1.59 20.50 -3.31
C TYR A 193 -2.29 19.84 -4.49
N VAL A 194 -3.61 19.66 -4.41
CA VAL A 194 -4.42 19.18 -5.54
C VAL A 194 -4.39 20.18 -6.69
N ASP A 195 -4.51 21.48 -6.40
CA ASP A 195 -4.40 22.51 -7.42
C ASP A 195 -3.04 22.51 -8.12
N ALA A 196 -1.95 22.37 -7.34
CA ALA A 196 -0.60 22.22 -7.88
C ALA A 196 -0.47 20.96 -8.74
N PHE A 197 -1.04 19.84 -8.31
CA PHE A 197 -1.02 18.59 -9.09
C PHE A 197 -1.66 18.80 -10.46
N TRP A 198 -2.84 19.42 -10.53
CA TRP A 198 -3.52 19.64 -11.80
C TRP A 198 -2.84 20.66 -12.71
N LYS A 199 -2.10 21.63 -12.15
CA LYS A 199 -1.24 22.52 -12.94
C LYS A 199 -0.02 21.79 -13.50
N TRP A 200 0.53 20.82 -12.77
CA TRP A 200 1.68 20.02 -13.20
C TRP A 200 1.31 18.88 -14.15
N TRP A 201 0.10 18.33 -14.01
CA TRP A 201 -0.37 17.11 -14.69
C TRP A 201 -0.08 17.06 -16.20
N PRO A 202 -0.33 18.12 -17.01
CA PRO A 202 -0.09 18.08 -18.45
C PRO A 202 1.38 17.83 -18.82
N GLU A 203 2.32 18.34 -18.03
CA GLU A 203 3.76 18.11 -18.25
C GLU A 203 4.21 16.78 -17.64
N LEU A 204 3.67 16.41 -16.48
CA LEU A 204 3.97 15.16 -15.82
C LEU A 204 3.57 13.96 -16.70
N ALA A 205 2.34 13.95 -17.23
CA ALA A 205 1.78 12.84 -17.98
C ALA A 205 2.67 12.41 -19.18
N LYS A 206 3.38 13.37 -19.81
CA LYS A 206 4.26 13.13 -20.95
C LYS A 206 5.47 12.24 -20.64
N THR A 207 5.85 12.11 -19.37
CA THR A 207 7.03 11.33 -18.96
C THR A 207 6.67 10.07 -18.17
N LEU A 208 5.40 9.90 -17.80
CA LEU A 208 4.98 8.77 -16.98
C LEU A 208 5.05 7.46 -17.77
N MET A 209 5.71 6.49 -17.16
CA MET A 209 5.64 5.09 -17.55
C MET A 209 4.68 4.32 -16.63
N PHE A 210 4.63 4.70 -15.35
CA PHE A 210 3.78 4.09 -14.34
C PHE A 210 3.06 5.18 -13.54
N PHE A 211 1.74 5.08 -13.47
CA PHE A 211 0.93 5.96 -12.64
C PHE A 211 0.01 5.14 -11.75
N ARG A 212 0.13 5.30 -10.44
CA ARG A 212 -0.67 4.58 -9.46
C ARG A 212 -1.53 5.53 -8.64
N ILE A 213 -2.82 5.26 -8.58
CA ILE A 213 -3.77 5.99 -7.74
C ILE A 213 -4.11 5.16 -6.50
N THR A 214 -3.93 5.77 -5.33
CA THR A 214 -4.22 5.19 -4.01
C THR A 214 -4.97 6.22 -3.12
N GLY A 215 -5.11 5.93 -1.82
CA GLY A 215 -5.67 6.84 -0.83
C GLY A 215 -6.66 6.14 0.09
N GLY A 216 -7.79 6.80 0.35
CA GLY A 216 -8.94 6.15 0.97
C GLY A 216 -9.53 5.07 0.06
N GLU A 217 -10.65 5.37 -0.59
CA GLU A 217 -11.16 4.59 -1.71
C GLU A 217 -11.06 5.45 -2.99
N PRO A 218 -10.05 5.21 -3.84
CA PRO A 218 -9.82 5.99 -5.05
C PRO A 218 -11.04 6.12 -5.96
N LEU A 219 -11.88 5.08 -6.05
CA LEU A 219 -13.07 5.12 -6.91
C LEU A 219 -14.21 5.98 -6.35
N LEU A 220 -14.08 6.55 -5.15
CA LEU A 220 -14.98 7.60 -4.66
C LEU A 220 -14.46 9.02 -4.96
N SER A 221 -13.18 9.16 -5.32
CA SER A 221 -12.59 10.47 -5.60
C SER A 221 -12.91 10.97 -7.00
N ARG A 222 -13.41 12.21 -7.10
CA ARG A 222 -13.58 12.91 -8.39
C ARG A 222 -12.27 13.06 -9.17
N HIS A 223 -11.13 13.10 -8.47
CA HIS A 223 -9.82 13.26 -9.09
C HIS A 223 -9.37 12.02 -9.85
N THR A 224 -9.74 10.82 -9.38
CA THR A 224 -9.53 9.57 -10.09
C THR A 224 -10.23 9.59 -11.45
N PHE A 225 -11.52 9.94 -11.49
CA PHE A 225 -12.23 10.02 -12.76
C PHE A 225 -11.73 11.17 -13.65
N ARG A 226 -11.29 12.29 -13.07
CA ARG A 226 -10.64 13.35 -13.86
C ARG A 226 -9.37 12.86 -14.55
N VAL A 227 -8.58 11.98 -13.92
CA VAL A 227 -7.44 11.33 -14.59
C VAL A 227 -7.92 10.44 -15.73
N LEU A 228 -8.90 9.57 -15.49
CA LEU A 228 -9.43 8.64 -16.49
C LEU A 228 -10.00 9.38 -17.71
N ASP A 229 -10.84 10.40 -17.47
CA ASP A 229 -11.44 11.24 -18.51
C ASP A 229 -10.36 12.01 -19.31
N TRP A 230 -9.31 12.49 -18.63
CA TRP A 230 -8.20 13.18 -19.29
C TRP A 230 -7.38 12.24 -20.18
N LEU A 231 -7.07 11.02 -19.71
CA LEU A 231 -6.38 10.00 -20.50
C LEU A 231 -7.20 9.54 -21.70
N ASP A 232 -8.53 9.54 -21.58
CA ASP A 232 -9.42 9.21 -22.68
C ASP A 232 -9.32 10.26 -23.82
N GLN A 233 -9.12 11.52 -23.46
CA GLN A 233 -8.96 12.63 -24.41
C GLN A 233 -7.51 12.85 -24.86
N ASN A 234 -6.54 12.42 -24.06
CA ASN A 234 -5.11 12.64 -24.28
C ASN A 234 -4.35 11.30 -24.12
N PRO A 235 -4.43 10.41 -25.12
CA PRO A 235 -3.83 9.08 -25.06
C PRO A 235 -2.36 9.10 -24.61
N GLN A 236 -2.00 8.19 -23.71
CA GLN A 236 -0.63 7.91 -23.25
C GLN A 236 -0.30 6.42 -23.47
N PRO A 237 -0.06 5.95 -24.71
CA PRO A 237 0.05 4.51 -25.01
C PRO A 237 1.20 3.78 -24.32
N SER A 238 2.17 4.50 -23.76
CA SER A 238 3.29 3.93 -22.99
C SER A 238 3.00 3.80 -21.49
N LEU A 239 1.87 4.34 -21.01
CA LEU A 239 1.53 4.41 -19.59
C LEU A 239 0.91 3.10 -19.08
N GLU A 240 1.50 2.52 -18.04
CA GLU A 240 0.84 1.52 -17.19
C GLU A 240 0.10 2.24 -16.07
N LEU A 241 -1.23 2.10 -16.06
CA LEU A 241 -2.10 2.70 -15.06
C LEU A 241 -2.45 1.66 -13.98
N SER A 242 -2.26 2.01 -12.73
CA SER A 242 -2.61 1.16 -11.59
C SER A 242 -3.56 1.88 -10.63
N LEU A 243 -4.46 1.13 -10.01
CA LEU A 243 -5.39 1.67 -9.03
C LEU A 243 -5.56 0.70 -7.86
N ASN A 244 -5.59 1.23 -6.64
CA ASN A 244 -6.00 0.49 -5.46
C ASN A 244 -7.50 0.65 -5.23
N SER A 245 -8.23 -0.41 -4.91
CA SER A 245 -9.63 -0.31 -4.51
C SER A 245 -10.01 -1.42 -3.52
N ASN A 246 -10.98 -1.13 -2.66
CA ASN A 246 -11.65 -2.12 -1.83
C ASN A 246 -12.79 -2.86 -2.57
N LEU A 247 -13.16 -2.40 -3.79
CA LEU A 247 -14.24 -2.90 -4.65
C LEU A 247 -15.66 -2.96 -4.04
N GLY A 248 -15.86 -2.64 -2.76
CA GLY A 248 -17.17 -2.53 -2.12
C GLY A 248 -17.76 -1.13 -2.25
N ILE A 249 -17.75 -0.57 -3.46
CA ILE A 249 -18.23 0.78 -3.77
C ILE A 249 -19.65 0.74 -4.35
N PRO A 250 -20.40 1.87 -4.34
CA PRO A 250 -21.71 1.95 -4.97
C PRO A 250 -21.65 1.70 -6.48
N ASP A 251 -22.71 1.07 -7.02
CA ASP A 251 -22.75 0.57 -8.40
C ASP A 251 -22.48 1.65 -9.44
N ASN A 252 -22.99 2.87 -9.27
CA ASN A 252 -22.77 3.97 -10.22
C ASN A 252 -21.28 4.34 -10.39
N TYR A 253 -20.49 4.27 -9.31
CA TYR A 253 -19.04 4.50 -9.38
C TYR A 253 -18.33 3.33 -10.05
N PHE A 254 -18.76 2.10 -9.76
CA PHE A 254 -18.21 0.90 -10.35
C PHE A 254 -18.48 0.81 -11.86
N GLU A 255 -19.70 1.11 -12.31
CA GLU A 255 -20.05 1.16 -13.74
C GLU A 255 -19.21 2.19 -14.50
N ARG A 256 -19.09 3.41 -13.94
CA ARG A 256 -18.27 4.46 -14.56
C ARG A 256 -16.80 4.03 -14.65
N PHE A 257 -16.30 3.38 -13.61
CA PHE A 257 -14.94 2.84 -13.59
C PHE A 257 -14.72 1.79 -14.68
N LEU A 258 -15.59 0.79 -14.78
CA LEU A 258 -15.51 -0.24 -15.82
C LEU A 258 -15.56 0.38 -17.22
N ALA A 259 -16.53 1.27 -17.47
CA ALA A 259 -16.67 1.93 -18.76
C ALA A 259 -15.42 2.73 -19.15
N ALA A 260 -14.86 3.50 -18.21
CA ALA A 260 -13.66 4.28 -18.44
C ALA A 260 -12.45 3.40 -18.77
N VAL A 261 -12.16 2.38 -17.95
CA VAL A 261 -11.02 1.48 -18.20
C VAL A 261 -11.20 0.69 -19.50
N LYS A 262 -12.43 0.25 -19.81
CA LYS A 262 -12.75 -0.41 -21.08
C LYS A 262 -12.43 0.49 -22.27
N SER A 263 -12.83 1.76 -22.22
CA SER A 263 -12.52 2.75 -23.27
C SER A 263 -11.01 2.93 -23.46
N LEU A 264 -10.28 3.08 -22.35
CA LEU A 264 -8.83 3.28 -22.38
C LEU A 264 -8.10 2.09 -23.00
N LEU A 265 -8.47 0.86 -22.63
CA LEU A 265 -7.83 -0.36 -23.11
C LEU A 265 -8.22 -0.66 -24.57
N ALA A 266 -9.51 -0.60 -24.91
CA ALA A 266 -9.98 -0.88 -26.27
C ALA A 266 -9.45 0.15 -27.29
N GLY A 267 -9.27 1.41 -26.86
CA GLY A 267 -8.70 2.47 -27.68
C GLY A 267 -7.18 2.50 -27.74
N GLY A 268 -6.46 1.59 -27.06
CA GLY A 268 -5.00 1.62 -26.97
C GLY A 268 -4.45 2.90 -26.35
N LYS A 269 -5.24 3.57 -25.49
CA LYS A 269 -4.92 4.88 -24.92
C LYS A 269 -3.93 4.80 -23.76
N ILE A 270 -3.76 3.61 -23.19
CA ILE A 270 -2.78 3.27 -22.17
C ILE A 270 -2.14 1.92 -22.53
N LYS A 271 -0.95 1.64 -22.02
CA LYS A 271 -0.26 0.36 -22.23
C LYS A 271 -0.98 -0.81 -21.56
N GLY A 272 -1.52 -0.58 -20.37
CA GLY A 272 -2.20 -1.60 -19.58
C GLY A 272 -2.79 -1.03 -18.29
N PHE A 273 -3.64 -1.84 -17.66
CA PHE A 273 -4.30 -1.49 -16.41
C PHE A 273 -4.09 -2.60 -15.37
N MET A 274 -3.71 -2.22 -14.15
CA MET A 274 -3.56 -3.14 -13.01
C MET A 274 -4.43 -2.68 -11.84
N LEU A 275 -5.38 -3.53 -11.44
CA LEU A 275 -6.17 -3.34 -10.23
C LEU A 275 -5.48 -4.03 -9.06
N HIS A 276 -5.14 -3.26 -8.03
CA HIS A 276 -4.74 -3.78 -6.72
C HIS A 276 -5.96 -3.78 -5.80
N THR A 277 -6.56 -4.95 -5.56
CA THR A 277 -7.74 -5.05 -4.71
C THR A 277 -7.41 -5.63 -3.34
N SER A 278 -7.84 -4.97 -2.27
CA SER A 278 -7.45 -5.34 -0.91
C SER A 278 -8.48 -6.24 -0.23
N ILE A 279 -8.05 -7.44 0.15
CA ILE A 279 -8.87 -8.47 0.81
C ILE A 279 -7.97 -9.38 1.66
N ASP A 280 -8.35 -9.65 2.91
CA ASP A 280 -7.44 -10.19 3.94
C ASP A 280 -7.87 -11.54 4.52
N ALA A 281 -9.08 -12.00 4.18
CA ALA A 281 -9.71 -13.25 4.61
C ALA A 281 -10.87 -13.58 3.66
N TYR A 282 -11.69 -14.59 3.99
CA TYR A 282 -12.87 -14.99 3.22
C TYR A 282 -14.18 -14.72 3.98
N GLY A 283 -15.24 -14.32 3.28
CA GLY A 283 -16.59 -14.17 3.83
C GLY A 283 -16.67 -13.25 5.05
N ALA A 284 -17.40 -13.67 6.08
CA ALA A 284 -17.66 -12.85 7.28
C ALA A 284 -16.39 -12.40 8.02
N GLN A 285 -15.30 -13.19 7.96
CA GLN A 285 -14.03 -12.80 8.56
C GLN A 285 -13.38 -11.62 7.82
N ALA A 286 -13.49 -11.59 6.49
CA ALA A 286 -13.09 -10.43 5.70
C ALA A 286 -13.96 -9.21 5.99
N GLU A 287 -15.27 -9.38 6.14
CA GLU A 287 -16.20 -8.29 6.47
C GLU A 287 -15.89 -7.68 7.85
N TYR A 288 -15.51 -8.51 8.82
CA TYR A 288 -15.10 -8.06 10.14
C TYR A 288 -13.79 -7.26 10.09
N ILE A 289 -12.75 -7.81 9.43
CA ILE A 289 -11.46 -7.12 9.28
C ILE A 289 -11.65 -5.81 8.51
N ARG A 290 -12.46 -5.82 7.45
CA ARG A 290 -12.70 -4.69 6.55
C ARG A 290 -14.10 -4.13 6.73
N HIS A 291 -14.41 -3.67 7.95
CA HIS A 291 -15.76 -3.18 8.25
C HIS A 291 -16.27 -2.14 7.24
N GLY A 292 -17.44 -2.44 6.67
CA GLY A 292 -18.03 -1.76 5.52
C GLY A 292 -18.07 -2.65 4.27
N LEU A 293 -17.22 -3.68 4.19
CA LEU A 293 -17.23 -4.69 3.14
C LEU A 293 -18.50 -5.53 3.21
N VAL A 294 -19.10 -5.75 2.05
CA VAL A 294 -20.07 -6.81 1.78
C VAL A 294 -19.40 -7.77 0.81
N PHE A 295 -19.03 -8.96 1.27
CA PHE A 295 -18.16 -9.87 0.53
C PHE A 295 -18.78 -10.31 -0.79
N THR A 296 -20.09 -10.55 -0.81
CA THR A 296 -20.83 -10.92 -2.03
C THR A 296 -20.85 -9.81 -3.08
N GLN A 297 -20.93 -8.54 -2.65
CA GLN A 297 -20.82 -7.39 -3.55
C GLN A 297 -19.41 -7.31 -4.14
N PHE A 298 -18.39 -7.50 -3.30
CA PHE A 298 -17.00 -7.53 -3.73
C PHE A 298 -16.76 -8.63 -4.78
N GLU A 299 -17.24 -9.85 -4.55
CA GLU A 299 -17.12 -10.96 -5.50
C GLU A 299 -17.80 -10.64 -6.82
N ARG A 300 -19.04 -10.13 -6.77
CA ARG A 300 -19.77 -9.70 -7.97
C ARG A 300 -19.01 -8.63 -8.76
N ASN A 301 -18.47 -7.63 -8.09
CA ASN A 301 -17.71 -6.56 -8.75
C ASN A 301 -16.38 -7.07 -9.30
N LEU A 302 -15.68 -7.95 -8.58
CA LEU A 302 -14.47 -8.60 -9.08
C LEU A 302 -14.74 -9.47 -10.32
N ASP A 303 -15.79 -10.29 -10.29
CA ASP A 303 -16.22 -11.14 -11.41
C ASP A 303 -16.48 -10.31 -12.66
N ARG A 304 -17.21 -9.19 -12.51
CA ARG A 304 -17.48 -8.25 -13.58
C ARG A 304 -16.22 -7.60 -14.12
N TYR A 305 -15.34 -7.10 -13.25
CA TYR A 305 -14.05 -6.52 -13.67
C TYR A 305 -13.24 -7.53 -14.50
N LEU A 306 -13.13 -8.77 -14.03
CA LEU A 306 -12.34 -9.79 -14.70
C LEU A 306 -12.97 -10.27 -16.01
N THR A 307 -14.30 -10.31 -16.08
CA THR A 307 -15.05 -10.73 -17.28
C THR A 307 -15.11 -9.64 -18.35
N GLU A 308 -15.38 -8.40 -17.95
CA GLU A 308 -15.61 -7.29 -18.90
C GLU A 308 -14.31 -6.64 -19.40
N LEU A 309 -13.18 -6.84 -18.70
CA LEU A 309 -11.87 -6.25 -19.03
C LEU A 309 -10.77 -7.31 -19.22
N PRO A 310 -10.89 -8.26 -20.16
CA PRO A 310 -10.05 -9.48 -20.23
C PRO A 310 -8.53 -9.26 -20.26
N SER A 311 -8.05 -8.10 -20.73
CA SER A 311 -6.63 -7.74 -20.77
C SER A 311 -6.12 -7.00 -19.51
N ALA A 312 -7.01 -6.53 -18.64
CA ALA A 312 -6.65 -5.85 -17.41
C ALA A 312 -6.16 -6.84 -16.35
N GLN A 313 -5.12 -6.48 -15.60
CA GLN A 313 -4.51 -7.33 -14.57
C GLN A 313 -5.16 -7.12 -13.20
N VAL A 314 -5.00 -8.10 -12.30
CA VAL A 314 -5.43 -7.97 -10.91
C VAL A 314 -4.37 -8.53 -9.95
N ALA A 315 -4.19 -7.85 -8.83
CA ALA A 315 -3.43 -8.32 -7.70
C ALA A 315 -4.25 -8.21 -6.42
N PHE A 316 -4.44 -9.33 -5.73
CA PHE A 316 -4.96 -9.34 -4.36
C PHE A 316 -3.88 -8.87 -3.40
N MET A 317 -4.20 -7.82 -2.63
CA MET A 317 -3.33 -7.26 -1.61
C MET A 317 -3.85 -7.68 -0.23
N CYS A 318 -3.29 -8.74 0.33
CA CYS A 318 -3.64 -9.26 1.64
C CYS A 318 -2.71 -8.69 2.72
N THR A 319 -3.21 -7.76 3.52
CA THR A 319 -2.51 -7.26 4.70
C THR A 319 -2.60 -8.30 5.81
N PHE A 320 -1.68 -9.25 5.78
CA PHE A 320 -1.70 -10.43 6.63
C PHE A 320 -1.48 -10.05 8.09
N ASN A 321 -2.51 -10.29 8.90
CA ASN A 321 -2.56 -9.94 10.31
C ASN A 321 -3.04 -11.14 11.15
N ASN A 322 -3.16 -10.97 12.47
CA ASN A 322 -3.54 -12.08 13.35
C ASN A 322 -4.93 -12.67 13.05
N LEU A 323 -5.87 -11.89 12.51
CA LEU A 323 -7.20 -12.36 12.11
C LEU A 323 -7.19 -13.11 10.78
N SER A 324 -6.17 -12.90 9.93
CA SER A 324 -6.01 -13.66 8.69
C SER A 324 -5.68 -15.13 8.95
N VAL A 325 -4.99 -15.46 10.05
CA VAL A 325 -4.41 -16.79 10.30
C VAL A 325 -5.48 -17.89 10.43
N GLY A 326 -6.55 -17.62 11.18
CA GLY A 326 -7.63 -18.58 11.41
C GLY A 326 -8.41 -18.93 10.13
N GLY A 327 -8.65 -17.92 9.30
CA GLY A 327 -9.48 -17.96 8.09
C GLY A 327 -8.77 -18.17 6.76
N PHE A 328 -7.45 -18.42 6.77
CA PHE A 328 -6.68 -18.28 5.54
C PHE A 328 -6.90 -19.41 4.53
N ARG A 329 -7.24 -20.62 4.98
CA ARG A 329 -7.43 -21.76 4.10
C ARG A 329 -8.59 -21.56 3.10
N PRO A 330 -9.82 -21.18 3.52
CA PRO A 330 -10.88 -20.80 2.59
C PRO A 330 -10.51 -19.67 1.64
N PHE A 331 -9.73 -18.69 2.11
CA PHE A 331 -9.26 -17.59 1.26
C PHE A 331 -8.32 -18.09 0.15
N LEU A 332 -7.37 -18.97 0.46
CA LEU A 332 -6.47 -19.57 -0.53
C LEU A 332 -7.24 -20.42 -1.56
N GLU A 333 -8.21 -21.21 -1.11
CA GLU A 333 -9.10 -21.98 -1.97
C GLU A 333 -9.88 -21.08 -2.93
N TRP A 334 -10.47 -19.99 -2.43
CA TRP A 334 -11.15 -18.99 -3.24
C TRP A 334 -10.23 -18.31 -4.26
N VAL A 335 -8.99 -17.96 -3.89
CA VAL A 335 -8.00 -17.42 -4.83
C VAL A 335 -7.71 -18.41 -5.98
N LEU A 336 -7.63 -19.71 -5.68
CA LEU A 336 -7.45 -20.74 -6.71
C LEU A 336 -8.67 -20.86 -7.62
N GLU A 337 -9.89 -20.69 -7.11
CA GLU A 337 -11.10 -20.65 -7.94
C GLU A 337 -11.10 -19.47 -8.90
N VAL A 338 -10.76 -18.27 -8.41
CA VAL A 338 -10.62 -17.07 -9.25
C VAL A 338 -9.54 -17.29 -10.31
N ARG A 339 -8.38 -17.86 -9.95
CA ARG A 339 -7.31 -18.22 -10.89
C ARG A 339 -7.77 -19.19 -11.94
N ARG A 340 -8.48 -20.25 -11.56
CA ARG A 340 -9.02 -21.25 -12.48
C ARG A 340 -9.96 -20.63 -13.52
N LYS A 341 -10.76 -19.65 -13.09
CA LYS A 341 -11.73 -18.97 -13.97
C LYS A 341 -11.09 -17.91 -14.87
N TYR A 342 -10.05 -17.20 -14.40
CA TYR A 342 -9.62 -15.95 -15.03
C TYR A 342 -8.14 -15.86 -15.43
N ASN A 343 -7.29 -16.81 -15.04
CA ASN A 343 -5.94 -16.88 -15.61
C ASN A 343 -6.04 -17.21 -17.10
N SER A 344 -5.19 -16.55 -17.89
CA SER A 344 -5.08 -16.77 -19.33
C SER A 344 -3.67 -16.40 -19.80
N ASN A 345 -3.38 -16.61 -21.09
CA ASN A 345 -2.11 -16.16 -21.68
C ASN A 345 -1.90 -14.64 -21.58
N GLN A 346 -2.95 -13.87 -21.33
CA GLN A 346 -2.90 -12.40 -21.23
C GLN A 346 -3.06 -11.89 -19.79
N ARG A 347 -3.40 -12.75 -18.83
CA ARG A 347 -3.68 -12.33 -17.45
C ARG A 347 -3.24 -13.37 -16.43
N SER A 348 -2.56 -12.89 -15.39
CA SER A 348 -2.30 -13.64 -14.17
C SER A 348 -2.97 -12.97 -12.97
N VAL A 349 -3.78 -13.70 -12.23
CA VAL A 349 -4.34 -13.27 -10.94
C VAL A 349 -3.26 -13.40 -9.87
N LEU A 350 -2.70 -12.27 -9.46
CA LEU A 350 -1.58 -12.22 -8.51
C LEU A 350 -2.09 -12.19 -7.07
N LEU A 351 -1.32 -12.78 -6.14
CA LEU A 351 -1.55 -12.65 -4.71
C LEU A 351 -0.29 -12.08 -4.06
N ASP A 352 -0.46 -10.99 -3.32
CA ASP A 352 0.56 -10.42 -2.45
C ASP A 352 0.11 -10.50 -0.99
N ILE A 353 1.04 -10.87 -0.11
CA ILE A 353 0.79 -11.16 1.30
C ILE A 353 1.82 -10.41 2.17
N PRO A 354 1.82 -9.06 2.17
CA PRO A 354 2.61 -8.30 3.13
C PRO A 354 2.14 -8.56 4.56
N HIS A 355 3.08 -8.75 5.50
CA HIS A 355 2.74 -8.79 6.91
C HIS A 355 2.42 -7.40 7.43
N LEU A 356 1.45 -7.33 8.34
CA LEU A 356 1.11 -6.10 9.05
C LEU A 356 2.28 -5.65 9.94
N GLN A 357 2.80 -4.44 9.72
CA GLN A 357 3.83 -3.84 10.59
C GLN A 357 3.24 -3.20 11.85
N GLY A 358 1.99 -2.74 11.79
CA GLY A 358 1.26 -2.20 12.93
C GLY A 358 -0.23 -2.06 12.60
N PRO A 359 -1.12 -2.02 13.61
CA PRO A 359 -0.79 -1.91 15.03
C PRO A 359 -0.34 -3.23 15.69
N ALA A 360 0.39 -3.12 16.81
CA ALA A 360 0.98 -4.26 17.52
C ALA A 360 -0.06 -5.30 17.97
N HIS A 361 -1.23 -4.85 18.43
CA HIS A 361 -2.32 -5.73 18.85
C HIS A 361 -2.97 -6.53 17.71
N GLN A 362 -2.66 -6.23 16.44
CA GLN A 362 -3.08 -7.03 15.27
C GLN A 362 -1.92 -7.82 14.65
N SER A 363 -0.72 -7.75 15.24
CA SER A 363 0.44 -8.50 14.77
C SER A 363 0.22 -10.01 14.90
N ALA A 364 0.51 -10.79 13.86
CA ALA A 364 0.44 -12.25 13.95
C ALA A 364 1.40 -12.84 15.02
N LYS A 365 2.44 -12.07 15.41
CA LYS A 365 3.42 -12.45 16.42
C LYS A 365 2.83 -12.59 17.83
N ILE A 366 1.67 -11.98 18.11
CA ILE A 366 1.05 -12.10 19.44
C ILE A 366 0.30 -13.42 19.64
N LEU A 367 0.07 -14.19 18.57
CA LEU A 367 -0.67 -15.44 18.62
C LEU A 367 0.10 -16.54 19.38
N THR A 368 -0.61 -17.56 19.86
CA THR A 368 0.00 -18.70 20.56
C THR A 368 0.62 -19.69 19.56
N PRO A 369 1.51 -20.62 20.01
CA PRO A 369 2.14 -21.61 19.13
C PRO A 369 1.18 -22.48 18.31
N ARG A 370 -0.08 -22.61 18.73
CA ARG A 370 -1.15 -23.28 17.96
C ARG A 370 -1.32 -22.67 16.57
N TYR A 371 -1.29 -21.35 16.45
CA TYR A 371 -1.47 -20.64 15.18
C TYR A 371 -0.27 -20.77 14.25
N SER A 372 0.94 -20.96 14.80
CA SER A 372 2.12 -21.28 14.00
C SER A 372 1.99 -22.64 13.29
N LYS A 373 1.26 -23.60 13.87
CA LYS A 373 0.95 -24.88 13.20
C LYS A 373 -0.05 -24.69 12.05
N MET A 374 -1.08 -23.87 12.25
CA MET A 374 -2.02 -23.52 11.17
C MET A 374 -1.29 -22.85 10.00
N MET A 375 -0.31 -21.98 10.28
CA MET A 375 0.54 -21.38 9.24
C MET A 375 1.34 -22.42 8.46
N GLU A 376 1.87 -23.47 9.12
CA GLU A 376 2.55 -24.58 8.43
C GLU A 376 1.58 -25.32 7.50
N GLU A 377 0.36 -25.59 7.94
CA GLU A 377 -0.68 -26.22 7.14
C GLU A 377 -1.06 -25.37 5.91
N HIS A 378 -1.16 -24.05 6.07
CA HIS A 378 -1.39 -23.12 4.95
C HIS A 378 -0.24 -23.15 3.95
N ILE A 379 1.01 -23.16 4.42
CA ILE A 379 2.21 -23.24 3.56
C ILE A 379 2.26 -24.58 2.80
N ILE A 380 1.94 -25.69 3.46
CA ILE A 380 1.87 -27.01 2.82
C ILE A 380 0.80 -26.99 1.73
N PHE A 381 -0.39 -26.47 2.04
CA PHE A 381 -1.45 -26.33 1.05
C PHE A 381 -0.99 -25.52 -0.17
N MET A 382 -0.32 -24.40 0.04
CA MET A 382 0.17 -23.56 -1.05
C MET A 382 1.17 -24.30 -1.95
N LYS A 383 2.08 -25.08 -1.36
CA LYS A 383 3.04 -25.93 -2.09
C LYS A 383 2.33 -26.99 -2.93
N ASP A 384 1.28 -27.60 -2.38
CA ASP A 384 0.56 -28.69 -3.03
C ASP A 384 -0.40 -28.22 -4.13
N HIS A 385 -0.77 -26.93 -4.17
CA HIS A 385 -1.84 -26.41 -5.04
C HIS A 385 -1.40 -25.31 -6.02
N GLY A 386 -0.11 -25.26 -6.36
CA GLY A 386 0.38 -24.46 -7.48
C GLY A 386 0.47 -22.95 -7.21
N PHE A 387 0.65 -22.54 -5.96
CA PHE A 387 1.09 -21.18 -5.66
C PHE A 387 2.55 -20.98 -6.08
N SER A 388 2.91 -19.74 -6.42
CA SER A 388 4.29 -19.44 -6.82
C SER A 388 5.24 -19.52 -5.63
N GLN A 389 6.52 -19.81 -5.91
CA GLN A 389 7.56 -19.83 -4.88
C GLN A 389 7.62 -18.51 -4.10
N ALA A 390 7.46 -17.37 -4.78
CA ALA A 390 7.47 -16.05 -4.13
C ALA A 390 6.29 -15.84 -3.15
N GLU A 391 5.13 -16.44 -3.40
CA GLU A 391 3.97 -16.41 -2.49
C GLU A 391 4.23 -17.31 -1.28
N ILE A 392 4.79 -18.50 -1.50
CA ILE A 392 5.16 -19.46 -0.45
C ILE A 392 6.25 -18.86 0.46
N ASP A 393 7.27 -18.24 -0.11
CA ASP A 393 8.38 -17.61 0.63
C ASP A 393 7.90 -16.42 1.48
N LYS A 394 6.88 -15.68 1.03
CA LYS A 394 6.24 -14.64 1.85
C LYS A 394 5.61 -15.25 3.09
N MET A 395 4.79 -16.29 2.94
CA MET A 395 4.18 -16.97 4.09
C MET A 395 5.21 -17.61 5.01
N GLY A 396 6.27 -18.21 4.45
CA GLY A 396 7.41 -18.75 5.22
C GLY A 396 8.09 -17.68 6.08
N ARG A 397 8.41 -16.51 5.51
CA ARG A 397 8.98 -15.38 6.27
C ARG A 397 8.06 -14.89 7.39
N ILE A 398 6.74 -14.88 7.16
CA ILE A 398 5.77 -14.52 8.20
C ILE A 398 5.82 -15.53 9.34
N LEU A 399 5.85 -16.83 9.04
CA LEU A 399 5.95 -17.87 10.05
C LEU A 399 7.26 -17.79 10.86
N GLU A 400 8.39 -17.57 10.19
CA GLU A 400 9.68 -17.34 10.87
C GLU A 400 9.63 -16.11 11.78
N TRP A 401 9.05 -15.01 11.29
CA TRP A 401 8.86 -13.80 12.09
C TRP A 401 7.93 -14.03 13.28
N MET A 402 6.83 -14.77 13.11
CA MET A 402 5.93 -15.17 14.20
C MET A 402 6.64 -15.99 15.27
N ARG A 403 7.60 -16.84 14.87
CA ARG A 403 8.41 -17.68 15.78
C ARG A 403 9.57 -16.93 16.43
N SER A 404 9.99 -15.81 15.85
CA SER A 404 11.12 -15.06 16.40
C SER A 404 10.83 -14.56 17.82
N PRO A 405 11.84 -14.51 18.71
CA PRO A 405 11.64 -14.04 20.07
C PRO A 405 10.99 -12.66 20.14
N SER A 406 10.09 -12.48 21.09
CA SER A 406 9.50 -11.18 21.44
C SER A 406 9.80 -10.87 22.89
N ASP A 407 9.91 -9.59 23.20
CA ASP A 407 9.91 -9.12 24.58
C ASP A 407 8.58 -9.52 25.28
N GLN A 408 8.68 -10.08 26.48
CA GLN A 408 7.52 -10.61 27.21
C GLN A 408 6.52 -9.50 27.56
N LYS A 409 7.02 -8.32 27.97
CA LYS A 409 6.18 -7.18 28.32
C LYS A 409 5.44 -6.65 27.08
N TRP A 410 6.11 -6.60 25.93
CA TRP A 410 5.46 -6.27 24.65
C TRP A 410 4.36 -7.27 24.29
N MET A 411 4.58 -8.56 24.49
CA MET A 411 3.58 -9.61 24.23
C MET A 411 2.34 -9.45 25.11
N GLU A 412 2.52 -9.30 26.42
CA GLU A 412 1.43 -9.13 27.39
C GLU A 412 0.62 -7.85 27.11
N LEU A 413 1.30 -6.75 26.84
CA LEU A 413 0.67 -5.47 26.51
C LEU A 413 -0.12 -5.57 25.20
N SER A 414 0.47 -6.15 24.15
CA SER A 414 -0.18 -6.27 22.84
C SER A 414 -1.39 -7.21 22.87
N ARG A 415 -1.36 -8.26 23.69
CA ARG A 415 -2.50 -9.16 23.93
C ARG A 415 -3.61 -8.50 24.76
N SER A 416 -3.25 -7.73 25.77
CA SER A 416 -4.20 -6.90 26.53
C SER A 416 -4.93 -5.93 25.60
N ASP A 417 -4.17 -5.24 24.76
CA ASP A 417 -4.68 -4.32 23.75
C ASP A 417 -5.55 -5.01 22.70
N PHE A 418 -5.23 -6.25 22.29
CA PHE A 418 -6.05 -7.02 21.35
C PHE A 418 -7.48 -7.18 21.87
N TYR A 419 -7.63 -7.63 23.12
CA TYR A 419 -8.96 -7.81 23.71
C TYR A 419 -9.69 -6.46 23.89
N LEU A 420 -9.02 -5.44 24.42
CA LEU A 420 -9.63 -4.12 24.61
C LEU A 420 -10.06 -3.49 23.29
N TYR A 421 -9.24 -3.62 22.25
CA TYR A 421 -9.52 -3.09 20.92
C TYR A 421 -10.73 -3.77 20.29
N PHE A 422 -10.72 -5.11 20.20
CA PHE A 422 -11.80 -5.83 19.51
C PHE A 422 -13.12 -5.83 20.30
N LYS A 423 -13.07 -5.78 21.64
CA LYS A 423 -14.27 -5.54 22.47
C LYS A 423 -14.91 -4.18 22.16
N GLU A 424 -14.11 -3.13 22.04
CA GLU A 424 -14.59 -1.79 21.73
C GLU A 424 -15.02 -1.67 20.26
N HIS A 425 -14.32 -2.35 19.35
CA HIS A 425 -14.69 -2.51 17.95
C HIS A 425 -16.11 -3.09 17.84
N ASP A 426 -16.37 -4.22 18.48
CA ASP A 426 -17.69 -4.86 18.52
C ASP A 426 -18.78 -3.92 19.01
N ARG A 427 -18.51 -3.21 20.11
CA ARG A 427 -19.45 -2.21 20.67
C ARG A 427 -19.73 -1.06 19.69
N ARG A 428 -18.71 -0.50 19.03
CA ARG A 428 -18.85 0.65 18.12
C ARG A 428 -19.49 0.26 16.79
N ARG A 429 -19.31 -0.98 16.36
CA ARG A 429 -19.59 -1.44 14.99
C ARG A 429 -20.72 -2.45 14.90
N GLY A 430 -21.25 -2.91 16.03
CA GLY A 430 -22.31 -3.93 16.07
C GLY A 430 -21.84 -5.28 15.55
N THR A 431 -20.56 -5.59 15.69
CA THR A 431 -19.97 -6.89 15.31
C THR A 431 -19.83 -7.79 16.53
N ASP A 432 -19.53 -9.07 16.31
CA ASP A 432 -19.25 -10.03 17.38
C ASP A 432 -18.03 -10.89 17.01
N PHE A 433 -16.92 -10.65 17.70
CA PHE A 433 -15.66 -11.32 17.46
C PHE A 433 -15.76 -12.84 17.60
N LEU A 434 -16.43 -13.36 18.63
CA LEU A 434 -16.45 -14.80 18.92
C LEU A 434 -17.41 -15.55 17.98
N SER A 435 -18.44 -14.87 17.48
CA SER A 435 -19.29 -15.40 16.42
C SER A 435 -18.55 -15.45 15.07
N THR A 436 -17.68 -14.49 14.77
CA THR A 436 -16.92 -14.44 13.51
C THR A 436 -15.63 -15.27 13.51
N PHE A 437 -14.95 -15.36 14.66
CA PHE A 437 -13.68 -16.09 14.85
C PHE A 437 -13.80 -17.12 15.98
N PRO A 438 -14.70 -18.12 15.87
CA PRO A 438 -14.91 -19.11 16.92
C PRO A 438 -13.63 -19.90 17.27
N GLU A 439 -12.75 -20.10 16.29
CA GLU A 439 -11.44 -20.74 16.45
C GLU A 439 -10.49 -19.96 17.37
N MET A 440 -10.73 -18.66 17.55
CA MET A 440 -9.92 -17.78 18.38
C MET A 440 -10.42 -17.62 19.82
N LYS A 441 -11.45 -18.37 20.23
CA LYS A 441 -12.07 -18.27 21.56
C LYS A 441 -11.08 -18.42 22.73
N ASP A 442 -10.19 -19.40 22.66
CA ASP A 442 -9.20 -19.62 23.73
C ASP A 442 -8.24 -18.43 23.84
N PHE A 443 -7.73 -17.96 22.68
CA PHE A 443 -6.85 -16.80 22.62
C PHE A 443 -7.53 -15.51 23.10
N TRP A 444 -8.81 -15.32 22.76
CA TRP A 444 -9.62 -14.22 23.27
C TRP A 444 -9.71 -14.24 24.79
N ASN A 445 -9.97 -15.41 25.40
CA ASN A 445 -10.06 -15.57 26.84
C ASN A 445 -8.70 -15.37 27.54
N GLU A 446 -7.61 -15.85 26.94
CA GLU A 446 -6.25 -15.59 27.43
C GLU A 446 -5.95 -14.08 27.44
N CYS A 447 -6.24 -13.38 26.33
CA CYS A 447 -6.05 -11.93 26.24
C CYS A 447 -6.92 -11.16 27.25
N LYS A 448 -8.17 -11.61 27.45
CA LYS A 448 -9.09 -11.04 28.45
C LYS A 448 -8.58 -11.18 29.87
N ALA A 449 -7.95 -12.31 30.21
CA ALA A 449 -7.43 -12.56 31.55
C ALA A 449 -6.32 -11.56 31.95
N LEU A 450 -5.53 -11.09 30.98
CA LEU A 450 -4.46 -10.11 31.21
C LEU A 450 -4.95 -8.72 31.63
N ILE A 451 -6.23 -8.39 31.42
CA ILE A 451 -6.81 -7.11 31.87
C ILE A 451 -7.15 -7.13 33.37
N ASN A 452 -7.34 -8.32 33.93
CA ASN A 452 -7.75 -8.51 35.32
C ASN A 452 -6.60 -9.00 36.22
N ALA A 453 -5.41 -9.20 35.66
CA ALA A 453 -4.17 -9.54 36.34
C ALA A 453 -3.38 -8.26 36.64
#